data_AF-A0A7S1ED19-F1
#
_entry.id   AF-A0A7S1ED19-F1
#
_cell.length_a   1.000
_cell.length_b   1.000
_cell.length_c   1.000
_cell.angle_alpha   90.00
_cell.angle_beta   90.00
_cell.angle_gamma   90.00
#
_symmetry.space_group_name_H-M   'P 1'
#
loop_
_entity.id
_entity.type
_entity.pdbx_description
1 polymer ?
#
loop_
_entity_poly.entity_id
_entity_poly.type
_entity_poly.pdbx_seq_one_letter_code
_entity_poly.pdbx_strand_id
1 'polypeptide(L)'
;TMTRVQLDDKVGVVVLTNTNDSYPGDIANQLLATVGDAIAKAAKPKPTVVWDDAWARFAGLYRNPYDDSLTEVVLLNKQLVLLPAGDGPAETRSVLEPLGGGRFKLVSPVGGGRVGELYHFEEKDGKVTRMVMGNGDGWAVR
;
A
#
# COMPACT_ATOMS: atom_id res chain seq x y z
N THR A 1 27.09 11.23 14.22
CA THR A 1 25.81 10.82 13.59
C THR A 1 24.91 12.02 13.40
N MET A 2 24.16 12.05 12.30
CA MET A 2 23.13 13.06 12.05
C MET A 2 21.94 12.41 11.35
N THR A 3 20.72 12.77 11.74
CA THR A 3 19.48 12.35 11.06
C THR A 3 18.68 13.59 10.69
N ARG A 4 18.22 13.67 9.44
CA ARG A 4 17.33 14.75 8.96
C ARG A 4 16.19 14.17 8.14
N VAL A 5 15.03 14.82 8.19
CA VAL A 5 13.83 14.41 7.45
C VAL A 5 13.23 15.65 6.79
N GLN A 6 12.90 15.54 5.51
CA GLN A 6 12.12 16.53 4.76
C GLN A 6 10.76 15.89 4.43
N LEU A 7 9.74 16.27 5.20
CA LEU A 7 8.43 15.62 5.18
C LEU A 7 7.69 15.83 3.86
N ASP A 8 7.78 17.03 3.29
CA ASP A 8 7.11 17.38 2.03
C ASP A 8 7.62 16.50 0.88
N ASP A 9 8.93 16.23 0.85
CA ASP A 9 9.57 15.40 -0.17
C ASP A 9 9.55 13.90 0.20
N LYS A 10 9.12 13.55 1.42
CA LYS A 10 9.13 12.19 1.96
C LYS A 10 10.52 11.54 1.95
N VAL A 11 11.55 12.33 2.22
CA VAL A 11 12.95 11.88 2.23
C VAL A 11 13.53 11.96 3.65
N GLY A 12 14.21 10.89 4.07
CA GLY A 12 14.99 10.84 5.31
C GLY A 12 16.44 10.49 5.02
N VAL A 13 17.37 11.18 5.68
CA VAL A 13 18.82 10.96 5.56
C VAL A 13 19.40 10.63 6.94
N VAL A 14 20.16 9.54 7.01
CA VAL A 14 20.94 9.14 8.19
C VAL A 14 22.42 9.09 7.81
N VAL A 15 23.24 9.88 8.50
CA VAL A 15 24.69 9.94 8.28
C VAL A 15 25.41 9.42 9.52
N LEU A 16 26.22 8.38 9.33
CA LEU A 16 27.07 7.76 10.33
C LEU A 16 28.54 8.03 9.96
N THR A 17 29.30 8.59 10.91
CA THR A 17 30.73 8.91 10.73
C THR A 17 31.51 8.33 11.90
N ASN A 18 32.72 7.85 11.63
CA ASN A 18 33.60 7.23 12.64
C ASN A 18 34.84 8.10 12.96
N THR A 19 34.87 9.32 12.45
CA THR A 19 35.90 10.34 12.72
C THR A 19 35.25 11.65 13.12
N ASN A 20 36.02 12.51 13.79
CA ASN A 20 35.60 13.82 14.32
C ASN A 20 35.50 14.91 13.25
N ASP A 21 36.22 14.78 12.12
CA ASP A 21 36.33 15.83 11.09
C ASP A 21 35.32 15.67 9.94
N SER A 22 34.36 14.74 10.04
CA SER A 22 33.42 14.44 8.94
C SER A 22 32.22 15.39 8.83
N TYR A 23 32.00 16.29 9.79
CA TYR A 23 30.86 17.24 9.81
C TYR A 23 29.54 16.63 9.26
N PRO A 24 28.95 15.62 9.92
CA PRO A 24 27.81 14.85 9.39
C PRO A 24 26.55 15.70 9.11
N GLY A 25 26.45 16.91 9.67
CA GLY A 25 25.42 17.88 9.34
C GLY A 25 25.47 18.38 7.90
N ASP A 26 26.66 18.68 7.39
CA ASP A 26 26.85 19.22 6.05
C ASP A 26 26.64 18.13 5.00
N ILE A 27 27.10 16.91 5.28
CA ILE A 27 26.82 15.72 4.46
C ILE A 27 25.29 15.48 4.38
N ALA A 28 24.58 15.56 5.51
CA ALA A 28 23.13 15.38 5.52
C ALA A 28 22.40 16.46 4.70
N ASN A 29 22.86 17.72 4.77
CA ASN A 29 22.30 18.82 3.97
C ASN A 29 22.56 18.63 2.48
N GLN A 30 23.78 18.24 2.10
CA GLN A 30 24.14 18.02 0.71
C GLN A 30 23.35 16.83 0.11
N LEU A 31 23.16 15.75 0.89
CA LEU A 31 22.37 14.61 0.47
C LEU A 31 20.89 14.98 0.30
N LEU A 32 20.30 15.76 1.22
CA LEU A 32 18.94 16.25 1.06
C LEU A 32 18.80 17.10 -0.21
N ALA A 33 19.71 18.06 -0.43
CA ALA A 33 19.64 18.97 -1.57
C ALA A 33 19.84 18.28 -2.94
N THR A 34 20.57 17.16 -2.99
CA THR A 34 20.90 16.49 -4.25
C THR A 34 20.04 15.26 -4.51
N VAL A 35 19.91 14.39 -3.50
CA VAL A 35 19.14 13.13 -3.62
C VAL A 35 17.65 13.41 -3.49
N GLY A 36 17.24 14.39 -2.67
CA GLY A 36 15.83 14.79 -2.56
C GLY A 36 15.25 15.21 -3.91
N ASP A 37 15.94 16.11 -4.61
CA ASP A 37 15.59 16.56 -5.95
C ASP A 37 15.57 15.42 -6.98
N ALA A 38 16.55 14.52 -6.93
CA ALA A 38 16.63 13.39 -7.85
C ALA A 38 15.48 12.40 -7.64
N ILE A 39 15.13 12.11 -6.37
CA ILE A 39 13.99 11.26 -6.02
C ILE A 39 12.68 11.93 -6.44
N ALA A 40 12.51 13.22 -6.17
CA ALA A 40 11.31 13.96 -6.55
C ALA A 40 11.13 14.01 -8.09
N LYS A 41 12.20 14.22 -8.86
CA LYS A 41 12.17 14.20 -10.33
C LYS A 41 11.95 12.79 -10.91
N ALA A 42 12.51 11.77 -10.27
CA ALA A 42 12.33 10.38 -10.67
C ALA A 42 10.94 9.83 -10.29
N ALA A 43 10.29 10.41 -9.29
CA ALA A 43 8.94 10.08 -8.89
C ALA A 43 7.96 10.52 -9.99
N LYS A 44 7.64 9.59 -10.89
CA LYS A 44 6.59 9.82 -11.89
C LYS A 44 5.26 10.08 -11.16
N PRO A 45 4.49 11.12 -11.54
CA PRO A 45 3.14 11.28 -11.03
C PRO A 45 2.39 10.00 -11.30
N LYS A 46 1.85 9.40 -10.23
CA LYS A 46 1.14 8.14 -10.35
C LYS A 46 -0.10 8.40 -11.20
N PRO A 47 -0.30 7.69 -12.33
CA PRO A 47 -1.47 7.90 -13.16
C PRO A 47 -2.73 7.75 -12.30
N THR A 48 -3.62 8.74 -12.36
CA THR A 48 -4.93 8.62 -11.72
C THR A 48 -5.70 7.54 -12.48
N VAL A 49 -5.87 6.39 -11.84
CA VAL A 49 -6.62 5.28 -12.44
C VAL A 49 -8.10 5.60 -12.35
N VAL A 50 -8.76 5.69 -13.50
CA VAL A 50 -10.21 5.83 -13.58
C VAL A 50 -10.84 4.52 -13.11
N TRP A 51 -11.82 4.62 -12.22
CA TRP A 51 -12.59 3.47 -11.76
C TRP A 51 -13.31 2.77 -12.92
N ASP A 52 -13.21 1.44 -12.97
CA ASP A 52 -13.96 0.59 -13.88
C ASP A 52 -15.12 -0.07 -13.12
N ASP A 53 -16.35 0.18 -13.57
CA ASP A 53 -17.56 -0.37 -12.94
C ASP A 53 -17.57 -1.90 -12.92
N ALA A 54 -16.83 -2.56 -13.81
CA ALA A 54 -16.68 -4.01 -13.79
C ALA A 54 -16.02 -4.50 -12.49
N TRP A 55 -15.22 -3.68 -11.80
CA TRP A 55 -14.55 -4.06 -10.54
C TRP A 55 -15.50 -4.24 -9.36
N ALA A 56 -16.76 -3.79 -9.47
CA ALA A 56 -17.80 -4.06 -8.49
C ALA A 56 -17.96 -5.57 -8.21
N ARG A 57 -17.70 -6.42 -9.20
CA ARG A 57 -17.78 -7.89 -9.07
C ARG A 57 -16.81 -8.51 -8.06
N PHE A 58 -15.75 -7.78 -7.69
CA PHE A 58 -14.76 -8.22 -6.71
C PHE A 58 -15.28 -8.12 -5.27
N ALA A 59 -16.38 -7.40 -5.03
CA ALA A 59 -17.03 -7.36 -3.73
C ALA A 59 -17.55 -8.76 -3.31
N GLY A 60 -17.45 -9.07 -2.03
CA GLY A 60 -17.85 -10.36 -1.48
C GLY A 60 -17.08 -10.72 -0.21
N LEU A 61 -17.49 -11.82 0.41
CA LEU A 61 -16.82 -12.39 1.56
C LEU A 61 -15.72 -13.34 1.11
N TYR A 62 -14.55 -13.25 1.72
CA TYR A 62 -13.40 -14.09 1.43
C TYR A 62 -12.91 -14.77 2.71
N ARG A 63 -12.68 -16.07 2.65
CA ARG A 63 -12.15 -16.89 3.74
C ARG A 63 -10.66 -17.13 3.55
N ASN A 64 -9.88 -16.82 4.57
CA ASN A 64 -8.47 -17.20 4.64
C ASN A 64 -8.37 -18.74 4.85
N PRO A 65 -7.67 -19.48 3.97
CA PRO A 65 -7.57 -20.93 4.08
C PRO A 65 -6.68 -21.42 5.24
N TYR A 66 -5.90 -20.52 5.87
CA TYR A 66 -4.95 -20.89 6.92
C TYR A 66 -5.54 -20.81 8.32
N ASP A 67 -6.45 -19.88 8.57
CA ASP A 67 -7.01 -19.59 9.91
C ASP A 67 -8.54 -19.42 9.91
N ASP A 68 -9.20 -19.69 8.78
CA ASP A 68 -10.65 -19.53 8.55
C ASP A 68 -11.19 -18.12 8.81
N SER A 69 -10.33 -17.12 9.00
CA SER A 69 -10.75 -15.74 9.17
C SER A 69 -11.47 -15.23 7.93
N LEU A 70 -12.46 -14.38 8.16
CA LEU A 70 -13.31 -13.82 7.12
C LEU A 70 -12.95 -12.36 6.89
N THR A 71 -12.77 -11.99 5.63
CA THR A 71 -12.56 -10.61 5.16
C THR A 71 -13.69 -10.26 4.20
N GLU A 72 -14.42 -9.18 4.49
CA GLU A 72 -15.44 -8.68 3.60
C GLU A 72 -14.88 -7.57 2.71
N VAL A 73 -15.02 -7.75 1.39
CA VAL A 73 -14.71 -6.72 0.39
C VAL A 73 -16.02 -6.02 0.03
N VAL A 74 -16.12 -4.74 0.35
CA VAL A 74 -17.31 -3.92 0.11
C VAL A 74 -17.03 -2.86 -0.95
N LEU A 75 -18.00 -2.62 -1.84
CA LEU A 75 -17.98 -1.48 -2.75
C LEU A 75 -18.58 -0.25 -2.05
N LEU A 76 -17.77 0.79 -1.85
CA LEU A 76 -18.20 2.06 -1.26
C LEU A 76 -17.68 3.21 -2.12
N ASN A 77 -18.58 4.06 -2.65
CA ASN A 77 -18.23 5.26 -3.40
C ASN A 77 -17.20 5.04 -4.53
N LYS A 78 -17.39 3.98 -5.35
CA LYS A 78 -16.44 3.59 -6.41
C LYS A 78 -15.04 3.25 -5.88
N GLN A 79 -14.98 2.60 -4.71
CA GLN A 79 -13.77 2.04 -4.12
C GLN A 79 -14.07 0.67 -3.50
N LEU A 80 -13.09 -0.23 -3.55
CA LEU A 80 -13.15 -1.48 -2.80
C LEU A 80 -12.54 -1.24 -1.42
N VAL A 81 -13.26 -1.67 -0.38
CA VAL A 81 -12.87 -1.52 1.03
C VAL A 81 -12.84 -2.89 1.68
N LEU A 82 -11.76 -3.19 2.40
CA LEU A 82 -11.65 -4.37 3.24
C LEU A 82 -12.17 -4.04 4.63
N LEU A 83 -13.15 -4.82 5.07
CA LEU A 83 -13.65 -4.85 6.43
C LEU A 83 -13.27 -6.20 7.05
N PRO A 84 -12.70 -6.22 8.28
CA PRO A 84 -12.63 -7.47 9.03
C PRO A 84 -14.05 -7.95 9.30
N ALA A 85 -14.37 -9.22 9.01
CA ALA A 85 -15.74 -9.72 9.16
C ALA A 85 -16.09 -10.12 10.62
N GLY A 86 -15.69 -9.30 11.60
CA GLY A 86 -15.91 -9.51 13.04
C GLY A 86 -16.00 -8.19 13.81
N ASP A 87 -15.93 -8.24 15.15
CA ASP A 87 -16.16 -7.10 16.07
C ASP A 87 -15.08 -5.98 16.03
N GLY A 88 -14.25 -5.94 14.99
CA GLY A 88 -13.28 -4.87 14.80
C GLY A 88 -13.98 -3.54 14.56
N PRO A 89 -13.50 -2.42 15.15
CA PRO A 89 -14.11 -1.12 14.92
C PRO A 89 -14.13 -0.81 13.42
N ALA A 90 -15.28 -0.33 12.93
CA ALA A 90 -15.47 0.08 11.55
C ALA A 90 -14.51 1.20 11.11
N GLU A 91 -13.71 1.76 12.01
CA GLU A 91 -12.68 2.77 11.74
C GLU A 91 -11.38 2.17 11.19
N THR A 92 -11.22 0.84 11.27
CA THR A 92 -10.07 0.07 10.77
C THR A 92 -10.18 -0.28 9.28
N ARG A 93 -10.87 0.56 8.50
CA ARG A 93 -11.12 0.31 7.07
C ARG A 93 -9.83 0.39 6.31
N SER A 94 -9.54 -0.63 5.51
CA SER A 94 -8.44 -0.55 4.53
C SER A 94 -9.02 -0.42 3.13
N VAL A 95 -8.55 0.56 2.36
CA VAL A 95 -8.98 0.84 1.00
C VAL A 95 -8.08 0.12 0.01
N LEU A 96 -8.65 -0.45 -1.04
CA LEU A 96 -7.95 -0.97 -2.20
C LEU A 96 -7.90 0.11 -3.29
N GLU A 97 -6.81 0.88 -3.33
CA GLU A 97 -6.59 1.93 -4.32
C GLU A 97 -6.26 1.30 -5.68
N PRO A 98 -7.00 1.60 -6.76
CA PRO A 98 -6.78 0.96 -8.06
C PRO A 98 -5.44 1.36 -8.69
N LEU A 99 -4.77 0.38 -9.28
CA LEU A 99 -3.53 0.53 -10.06
C LEU A 99 -3.72 0.25 -11.56
N GLY A 100 -4.94 -0.14 -11.95
CA GLY A 100 -5.29 -0.52 -13.32
C GLY A 100 -5.09 -2.01 -13.57
N GLY A 101 -5.79 -2.53 -14.59
CA GLY A 101 -5.75 -3.95 -14.97
C GLY A 101 -6.22 -4.90 -13.86
N GLY A 102 -7.19 -4.48 -13.02
CA GLY A 102 -7.72 -5.30 -11.93
C GLY A 102 -6.77 -5.49 -10.74
N ARG A 103 -5.73 -4.65 -10.62
CA ARG A 103 -4.79 -4.63 -9.50
C ARG A 103 -5.04 -3.44 -8.61
N PHE A 104 -4.81 -3.63 -7.32
CA PHE A 104 -5.06 -2.66 -6.28
C PHE A 104 -3.89 -2.61 -5.30
N LYS A 105 -3.73 -1.50 -4.61
CA LYS A 105 -2.77 -1.32 -3.52
C LYS A 105 -3.55 -1.13 -2.22
N LEU A 106 -3.17 -1.83 -1.16
CA LEU A 106 -3.75 -1.60 0.15
C LEU A 106 -3.32 -0.27 0.74
N VAL A 107 -4.27 0.56 1.13
CA VAL A 107 -4.07 1.83 1.83
C VAL A 107 -4.88 1.78 3.10
N SER A 108 -4.24 2.00 4.24
CA SER A 108 -4.91 2.06 5.54
C SER A 108 -4.45 3.32 6.29
N PRO A 109 -5.37 4.03 6.97
CA PRO A 109 -5.00 5.14 7.86
C PRO A 109 -4.23 4.65 9.09
N VAL A 110 -4.39 3.36 9.45
CA VAL A 110 -3.72 2.72 10.58
C VAL A 110 -2.65 1.74 10.10
N GLY A 111 -1.47 1.78 10.73
CA GLY A 111 -0.39 0.81 10.48
C GLY A 111 -0.70 -0.59 11.02
N GLY A 112 0.20 -1.56 10.80
CA GLY A 112 0.10 -2.92 11.36
C GLY A 112 -0.46 -3.98 10.40
N GLY A 113 -1.08 -3.56 9.28
CA GLY A 113 -1.44 -4.46 8.17
C GLY A 113 -0.41 -4.47 7.04
N ARG A 114 -0.73 -5.18 5.95
CA ARG A 114 0.04 -5.24 4.69
C ARG A 114 -0.05 -3.94 3.86
N VAL A 115 0.05 -2.78 4.51
CA VAL A 115 -0.12 -1.47 3.86
C VAL A 115 0.94 -1.30 2.76
N GLY A 116 0.50 -0.92 1.57
CA GLY A 116 1.36 -0.81 0.39
C GLY A 116 1.44 -2.07 -0.46
N GLU A 117 0.99 -3.22 0.03
CA GLU A 117 0.98 -4.48 -0.73
C GLU A 117 -0.03 -4.46 -1.87
N LEU A 118 0.27 -5.26 -2.89
CA LEU A 118 -0.58 -5.46 -4.05
C LEU A 118 -1.69 -6.45 -3.76
N TYR A 119 -2.87 -6.18 -4.30
CA TYR A 119 -4.03 -7.04 -4.25
C TYR A 119 -4.54 -7.25 -5.67
N HIS A 120 -4.88 -8.48 -6.01
CA HIS A 120 -5.57 -8.80 -7.27
C HIS A 120 -6.54 -9.96 -7.06
N PHE A 121 -7.41 -10.17 -8.04
CA PHE A 121 -8.46 -11.17 -7.95
C PHE A 121 -8.29 -12.20 -9.07
N GLU A 122 -8.23 -13.47 -8.69
CA GLU A 122 -8.22 -14.57 -9.64
C GLU A 122 -9.66 -14.95 -10.00
N GLU A 123 -9.88 -15.23 -11.27
CA GLU A 123 -11.17 -15.64 -11.80
C GLU A 123 -11.06 -17.02 -12.45
N LYS A 124 -12.12 -17.82 -12.28
CA LYS A 124 -12.33 -19.08 -12.99
C LYS A 124 -13.74 -19.07 -13.55
N ASP A 125 -13.89 -19.35 -14.84
CA ASP A 125 -15.18 -19.40 -15.52
C ASP A 125 -15.99 -18.08 -15.35
N GLY A 126 -15.30 -16.93 -15.37
CA GLY A 126 -15.89 -15.60 -15.19
C GLY A 126 -16.35 -15.29 -13.76
N LYS A 127 -16.02 -16.14 -12.78
CA LYS A 127 -16.32 -15.92 -11.36
C LYS A 127 -15.03 -15.71 -10.59
N VAL A 128 -15.02 -14.68 -9.75
CA VAL A 128 -13.92 -14.44 -8.81
C VAL A 128 -13.87 -15.61 -7.83
N THR A 129 -12.70 -16.23 -7.69
CA THR A 129 -12.48 -17.38 -6.80
C THR A 129 -11.53 -17.05 -5.67
N ARG A 130 -10.58 -16.13 -5.88
CA ARG A 130 -9.59 -15.76 -4.87
C ARG A 130 -9.28 -14.28 -4.90
N MET A 131 -9.01 -13.74 -3.72
CA MET A 131 -8.29 -12.49 -3.52
C MET A 131 -6.86 -12.83 -3.14
N VAL A 132 -5.89 -12.40 -3.94
CA VAL A 132 -4.46 -12.68 -3.73
C VAL A 132 -3.77 -11.42 -3.22
N MET A 133 -2.88 -11.59 -2.25
CA MET A 133 -2.27 -10.52 -1.47
C MET A 133 -0.75 -10.57 -1.58
N GLY A 134 -0.12 -9.41 -1.76
CA GLY A 134 1.31 -9.27 -2.05
C GLY A 134 1.70 -9.96 -3.35
N ASN A 135 2.89 -10.57 -3.38
CA ASN A 135 3.43 -11.28 -4.54
C ASN A 135 2.92 -12.72 -4.69
N GLY A 136 1.76 -13.06 -4.09
CA GLY A 136 1.20 -14.41 -4.09
C GLY A 136 1.42 -15.20 -2.80
N ASP A 137 2.07 -14.60 -1.80
CA ASP A 137 2.39 -15.24 -0.52
C ASP A 137 1.17 -15.46 0.39
N GLY A 138 0.00 -14.94 0.00
CA GLY A 138 -1.25 -15.16 0.71
C GLY A 138 -2.46 -14.99 -0.20
N TRP A 139 -3.51 -15.77 0.04
CA TRP A 139 -4.78 -15.64 -0.65
C TRP A 139 -5.95 -15.91 0.29
N ALA A 140 -7.11 -15.40 -0.06
CA ALA A 140 -8.38 -15.74 0.55
C ALA A 140 -9.34 -16.23 -0.55
N VAL A 141 -10.14 -17.25 -0.24
CA VAL A 141 -11.06 -17.90 -1.17
C VAL A 141 -12.45 -17.28 -1.04
N ARG A 142 -13.10 -17.00 -2.17
CA ARG A 142 -14.45 -16.45 -2.21
C ARG A 142 -15.52 -17.50 -1.90
#